data_AF-A0A845I207-F1
#
_entry.id   AF-A0A845I207-F1
#
_cell.length_a   1.000
_cell.length_b   1.000
_cell.length_c   1.000
_cell.angle_alpha   90.00
_cell.angle_beta   90.00
_cell.angle_gamma   90.00
#
_symmetry.space_group_name_H-M   'P 1'
#
loop_
_entity.id
_entity.type
_entity.pdbx_description
1 polymer ?
#
loop_
_entity_poly.entity_id
_entity_poly.type
_entity_poly.pdbx_seq_one_letter_code
_entity_poly.pdbx_strand_id
1 'polypeptide(L)'
;MNETRFQSAVSNARPRGVRVIEAYSPKLGRRLQCFGEHVFGQWVRLEADPTVQAFCERPAYLDQAGKHLADFWVLQEDREALLIVDGEDQPATITIGDAELHVRSIPPAELAAARIWIGNWERMLPVITSCRPQMAPTFLRSILKFVSEPMQLSRIEQEFVTGDPTLVRAAIFNLLHAGSLQAPQLHTEQLSFLTCFQPVRPCHESSPR
;
A
#
# COMPACT_ATOMS: atom_id res chain seq x y z
N MET A 1 -12.12 -1.09 18.66
CA MET A 1 -12.31 -1.04 17.19
C MET A 1 -12.51 0.44 16.88
N ASN A 2 -11.44 1.16 16.55
CA ASN A 2 -11.58 2.59 16.24
C ASN A 2 -12.35 2.70 14.93
N GLU A 3 -13.52 3.34 14.96
CA GLU A 3 -14.24 3.69 13.75
C GLU A 3 -13.35 4.64 12.95
N THR A 4 -12.89 4.20 11.78
CA THR A 4 -12.14 5.06 10.87
C THR A 4 -13.08 6.13 10.34
N ARG A 5 -12.62 7.39 10.31
CA ARG A 5 -13.42 8.57 9.93
C ARG A 5 -14.07 8.41 8.56
N PHE A 6 -13.33 7.87 7.60
CA PHE A 6 -13.79 7.62 6.25
C PHE A 6 -13.74 6.11 5.98
N GLN A 7 -14.85 5.56 5.52
CA GLN A 7 -15.00 4.11 5.27
C GLN A 7 -15.36 3.79 3.82
N SER A 8 -16.00 4.74 3.14
CA SER A 8 -16.46 4.61 1.76
C SER A 8 -16.23 5.88 0.96
N ALA A 9 -16.06 5.70 -0.35
CA ALA A 9 -15.97 6.79 -1.30
C ALA A 9 -17.29 7.53 -1.46
N VAL A 10 -17.20 8.83 -1.77
CA VAL A 10 -18.34 9.62 -2.23
C VAL A 10 -18.86 9.10 -3.58
N SER A 11 -20.15 8.74 -3.65
CA SER A 11 -20.76 7.91 -4.69
C SER A 11 -20.85 8.51 -6.11
N ASN A 12 -20.63 9.81 -6.31
CA ASN A 12 -20.83 10.50 -7.60
C ASN A 12 -19.62 11.31 -8.10
N ALA A 13 -18.43 10.94 -7.64
CA ALA A 13 -17.21 11.70 -7.83
C ALA A 13 -16.48 11.52 -9.18
N ARG A 14 -17.06 10.84 -10.18
CA ARG A 14 -16.33 10.47 -11.40
C ARG A 14 -16.05 11.69 -12.30
N PRO A 15 -14.77 12.02 -12.57
CA PRO A 15 -14.43 13.03 -13.56
C PRO A 15 -14.73 12.52 -14.98
N ARG A 16 -15.24 13.41 -15.85
CA ARG A 16 -15.53 13.06 -17.25
C ARG A 16 -14.24 12.80 -18.02
N GLY A 17 -14.25 11.79 -18.90
CA GLY A 17 -13.13 11.48 -19.79
C GLY A 17 -11.94 10.75 -19.15
N VAL A 18 -11.96 10.51 -17.83
CA VAL A 18 -10.86 9.84 -17.13
C VAL A 18 -11.03 8.32 -17.15
N ARG A 19 -9.91 7.61 -17.36
CA ARG A 19 -9.83 6.14 -17.29
C ARG A 19 -10.20 5.66 -15.90
N VAL A 20 -11.09 4.67 -15.82
CA VAL A 20 -11.41 3.99 -14.56
C VAL A 20 -10.54 2.74 -14.47
N ILE A 21 -9.82 2.62 -13.36
CA ILE A 21 -9.03 1.44 -13.03
C ILE A 21 -9.61 0.84 -11.75
N GLU A 22 -9.99 -0.42 -11.78
CA GLU A 22 -10.53 -1.11 -10.61
C GLU A 22 -9.53 -2.08 -10.04
N ALA A 23 -9.37 -2.06 -8.72
CA ALA A 23 -8.49 -2.99 -8.01
C ALA A 23 -9.12 -3.44 -6.69
N TYR A 24 -8.75 -4.64 -6.26
CA TYR A 24 -9.08 -5.14 -4.92
C TYR A 24 -7.97 -4.71 -3.95
N SER A 25 -8.35 -4.11 -2.82
CA SER A 25 -7.41 -3.73 -1.76
C SER A 25 -7.42 -4.78 -0.64
N PRO A 26 -6.30 -5.49 -0.41
CA PRO A 26 -6.14 -6.34 0.76
C PRO A 26 -6.38 -5.63 2.10
N LYS A 27 -5.92 -4.37 2.24
CA LYS A 27 -6.11 -3.54 3.44
C LYS A 27 -7.57 -3.13 3.68
N LEU A 28 -8.30 -2.74 2.63
CA LEU A 28 -9.70 -2.34 2.76
C LEU A 28 -10.68 -3.53 2.73
N GLY A 29 -10.24 -4.69 2.23
CA GLY A 29 -11.09 -5.86 2.05
C GLY A 29 -12.17 -5.71 0.97
N ARG A 30 -12.10 -4.65 0.16
CA ARG A 30 -13.08 -4.34 -0.91
C ARG A 30 -12.40 -3.89 -2.19
N ARG A 31 -13.19 -3.86 -3.27
CA ARG A 31 -12.78 -3.20 -4.52
C ARG A 31 -12.88 -1.69 -4.35
N LEU A 32 -11.97 -0.99 -5.01
CA LEU A 32 -11.98 0.46 -5.16
C LEU A 32 -11.77 0.81 -6.64
N GLN A 33 -12.11 2.05 -6.97
CA GLN A 33 -11.97 2.60 -8.30
C GLN A 33 -11.00 3.77 -8.24
N CYS A 34 -9.93 3.73 -9.02
CA CYS A 34 -9.03 4.85 -9.25
C CYS A 34 -9.38 5.53 -10.58
N PHE A 35 -9.30 6.86 -10.60
CA PHE A 35 -9.54 7.65 -11.80
C PHE A 35 -8.22 8.19 -12.33
N GLY A 36 -7.66 7.50 -13.33
CA GLY A 36 -6.36 7.81 -13.91
C GLY A 36 -5.20 7.04 -13.30
N GLU A 37 -4.08 7.01 -14.03
CA GLU A 37 -2.89 6.23 -13.69
C GLU A 37 -2.16 6.77 -12.46
N HIS A 38 -2.13 8.09 -12.25
CA HIS A 38 -1.45 8.68 -11.10
C HIS A 38 -2.16 8.38 -9.78
N VAL A 39 -3.50 8.48 -9.75
CA VAL A 39 -4.32 8.06 -8.60
C VAL A 39 -4.16 6.57 -8.33
N PHE A 40 -4.09 5.75 -9.38
CA PHE A 40 -3.81 4.32 -9.24
C PHE A 40 -2.42 4.04 -8.66
N GLY A 41 -1.38 4.68 -9.19
CA GLY A 41 -0.02 4.56 -8.66
C GLY A 41 0.09 5.02 -7.20
N GLN A 42 -0.63 6.08 -6.81
CA GLN A 42 -0.69 6.50 -5.42
C GLN A 42 -1.42 5.49 -4.53
N TRP A 43 -2.52 4.89 -4.99
CA TRP A 43 -3.16 3.79 -4.27
C TRP A 43 -2.19 2.62 -4.07
N VAL A 44 -1.45 2.22 -5.10
CA VAL A 44 -0.44 1.14 -4.99
C VAL A 44 0.58 1.46 -3.89
N ARG A 45 1.04 2.71 -3.78
CA ARG A 45 1.96 3.14 -2.71
C ARG A 45 1.33 3.01 -1.32
N LEU A 46 0.07 3.44 -1.14
CA LEU A 46 -0.65 3.32 0.13
C LEU A 46 -0.88 1.86 0.53
N GLU A 47 -1.23 1.02 -0.45
CA GLU A 47 -1.43 -0.41 -0.26
C GLU A 47 -0.14 -1.11 0.14
N ALA A 48 0.98 -0.74 -0.48
CA ALA A 48 2.31 -1.31 -0.28
C ALA A 48 2.98 -0.93 1.05
N ASP A 49 2.66 0.24 1.61
CA ASP A 49 3.35 0.78 2.78
C ASP A 49 2.83 0.15 4.09
N PRO A 50 3.60 -0.67 4.82
CA PRO A 50 3.11 -1.33 6.03
C PRO A 50 2.79 -0.36 7.19
N THR A 51 3.25 0.89 7.14
CA THR A 51 2.97 1.90 8.17
C THR A 51 1.59 2.57 8.00
N VAL A 52 0.97 2.42 6.82
CA VAL A 52 -0.39 2.90 6.56
C VAL A 52 -1.39 1.96 7.23
N GLN A 53 -2.03 2.45 8.29
CA GLN A 53 -2.99 1.72 9.11
C GLN A 53 -4.37 1.65 8.45
N ALA A 54 -4.82 2.76 7.86
CA ALA A 54 -6.08 2.86 7.15
C ALA A 54 -5.99 3.92 6.06
N PHE A 55 -6.83 3.79 5.03
CA PHE A 55 -7.02 4.84 4.03
C PHE A 55 -8.43 4.73 3.45
N CYS A 56 -8.88 5.75 2.74
CA CYS A 56 -10.15 5.72 2.01
C CYS A 56 -9.99 6.52 0.73
N GLU A 57 -10.43 5.97 -0.40
CA GLU A 57 -10.49 6.74 -1.64
C GLU A 57 -11.67 7.72 -1.61
N ARG A 58 -11.47 8.92 -2.16
CA ARG A 58 -12.50 9.95 -2.33
C ARG A 58 -13.30 10.21 -1.05
N PRO A 59 -12.64 10.59 0.06
CA PRO A 59 -13.26 10.69 1.37
C PRO A 59 -14.25 11.86 1.48
N ALA A 60 -13.89 13.02 0.94
CA ALA A 60 -14.65 14.26 1.10
C ALA A 60 -14.24 15.34 0.10
N TYR A 61 -15.16 16.29 -0.11
CA TYR A 61 -14.88 17.54 -0.81
C TYR A 61 -14.11 18.51 0.11
N LEU A 62 -13.16 19.21 -0.47
CA LEU A 62 -12.28 20.18 0.17
C LEU A 62 -12.85 21.60 0.12
N ASP A 63 -13.88 21.82 -0.69
CA ASP A 63 -14.56 23.09 -0.80
C ASP A 63 -16.08 22.92 -0.68
N GLN A 64 -16.75 23.96 -0.20
CA GLN A 64 -18.21 23.98 -0.14
C GLN A 64 -18.85 24.00 -1.53
N ALA A 65 -18.09 24.42 -2.55
CA ALA A 65 -18.55 24.40 -3.94
C ALA A 65 -18.56 22.98 -4.56
N GLY A 66 -17.98 21.99 -3.89
CA GLY A 66 -17.97 20.59 -4.34
C GLY A 66 -17.12 20.36 -5.60
N LYS A 67 -16.14 21.21 -5.87
CA LYS A 67 -15.26 21.13 -7.05
C LYS A 67 -13.97 20.39 -6.77
N HIS A 68 -13.46 20.50 -5.54
CA HIS A 68 -12.20 19.89 -5.15
C HIS A 68 -12.50 18.69 -4.27
N LEU A 69 -12.22 17.48 -4.77
CA LEU A 69 -12.37 16.24 -4.02
C LEU A 69 -10.99 15.71 -3.70
N ALA A 70 -10.73 15.34 -2.44
CA ALA A 70 -9.50 14.65 -2.10
C ALA A 70 -9.48 13.27 -2.76
N ASP A 71 -8.33 12.84 -3.27
CA ASP A 71 -8.20 11.50 -3.87
C ASP A 71 -8.17 10.42 -2.80
N PHE A 72 -7.48 10.68 -1.68
CA PHE A 72 -7.39 9.75 -0.55
C PHE A 72 -7.43 10.48 0.80
N TRP A 73 -7.99 9.81 1.80
CA TRP A 73 -7.63 10.03 3.20
C TRP A 73 -6.70 8.91 3.64
N VAL A 74 -5.72 9.19 4.47
CA VAL A 74 -4.78 8.22 5.01
C VAL A 74 -4.57 8.43 6.50
N LEU A 75 -4.48 7.33 7.25
CA LEU A 75 -4.00 7.25 8.62
C LEU A 75 -2.68 6.49 8.63
N GLN A 76 -1.59 7.20 8.93
CA GLN A 76 -0.22 6.66 8.94
C GLN A 76 0.48 7.17 10.21
N GLU A 77 1.05 6.25 11.00
CA GLU A 77 1.75 6.61 12.26
C GLU A 77 0.95 7.56 13.16
N ASP A 78 -0.36 7.27 13.33
CA ASP A 78 -1.32 8.07 14.11
C ASP A 78 -1.55 9.51 13.59
N ARG A 79 -1.16 9.79 12.35
CA ARG A 79 -1.41 11.07 11.67
C ARG A 79 -2.41 10.87 10.53
N GLU A 80 -3.45 11.69 10.55
CA GLU A 80 -4.42 11.77 9.46
C GLU A 80 -3.97 12.81 8.42
N ALA A 81 -4.10 12.46 7.14
CA ALA A 81 -3.89 13.40 6.05
C ALA A 81 -4.87 13.15 4.88
N LEU A 82 -5.20 14.22 4.17
CA LEU A 82 -5.87 14.18 2.88
C LEU A 82 -4.83 14.33 1.79
N LEU A 83 -4.88 13.44 0.81
CA LEU A 83 -3.97 13.41 -0.32
C LEU A 83 -4.71 13.85 -1.59
N ILE A 84 -4.05 14.71 -2.36
CA ILE A 84 -4.53 15.15 -3.67
C ILE A 84 -3.41 14.84 -4.65
N VAL A 85 -3.72 14.06 -5.68
CA VAL A 85 -2.77 13.65 -6.69
C VAL A 85 -2.80 14.66 -7.82
N ASP A 86 -1.63 15.18 -8.19
CA ASP A 86 -1.48 16.24 -9.19
C ASP A 86 -2.24 17.54 -8.85
N GLY A 87 -2.49 17.79 -7.56
CA GLY A 87 -3.16 19.01 -7.10
C GLY A 87 -2.21 20.21 -7.06
N GLU A 88 -2.58 21.30 -7.72
CA GLU A 88 -1.92 22.61 -7.57
C GLU A 88 -2.69 23.46 -6.55
N ASP A 89 -1.97 24.37 -5.86
CA ASP A 89 -2.50 25.40 -4.95
C ASP A 89 -3.60 24.92 -3.98
N GLN A 90 -3.25 23.92 -3.18
CA GLN A 90 -4.14 23.37 -2.15
C GLN A 90 -3.84 24.00 -0.78
N PRO A 91 -4.86 24.22 0.06
CA PRO A 91 -4.63 24.71 1.41
C PRO A 91 -3.76 23.70 2.18
N ALA A 92 -2.94 24.15 3.13
CA ALA A 92 -2.11 23.24 3.94
C ALA A 92 -2.94 22.40 4.92
N THR A 93 -4.04 22.97 5.41
CA THR A 93 -4.99 22.29 6.31
C THR A 93 -6.43 22.59 5.90
N ILE A 94 -7.34 21.71 6.29
CA ILE A 94 -8.77 21.89 6.11
C ILE A 94 -9.53 21.33 7.31
N THR A 95 -10.59 22.01 7.72
CA THR A 95 -11.51 21.50 8.74
C THR A 95 -12.64 20.70 8.11
N ILE A 96 -12.78 19.43 8.48
CA ILE A 96 -13.91 18.57 8.08
C ILE A 96 -14.62 18.10 9.35
N GLY A 97 -15.86 18.57 9.53
CA GLY A 97 -16.56 18.43 10.81
C GLY A 97 -15.83 19.20 11.91
N ASP A 98 -15.46 18.52 12.98
CA ASP A 98 -14.77 19.13 14.13
C ASP A 98 -13.24 18.90 14.12
N ALA A 99 -12.68 18.36 13.03
CA ALA A 99 -11.26 18.01 12.94
C ALA A 99 -10.53 18.80 11.86
N GLU A 100 -9.37 19.34 12.21
CA GLU A 100 -8.40 19.90 11.26
C GLU A 100 -7.51 18.79 10.70
N LEU A 101 -7.49 18.65 9.37
CA LEU A 101 -6.74 17.64 8.64
C LEU A 101 -5.66 18.31 7.78
N HIS A 102 -4.46 17.75 7.79
CA HIS A 102 -3.40 18.17 6.89
C HIS A 102 -3.73 17.73 5.45
N VAL A 103 -3.53 18.64 4.49
CA VAL A 103 -3.70 18.36 3.07
C VAL A 103 -2.33 18.31 2.41
N ARG A 104 -2.05 17.23 1.69
CA ARG A 104 -0.78 17.02 1.00
C ARG A 104 -1.04 16.80 -0.49
N SER A 105 -0.41 17.62 -1.33
CA SER A 105 -0.33 17.35 -2.76
C SER A 105 0.76 16.32 -3.05
N ILE A 106 0.46 15.34 -3.89
CA ILE A 106 1.39 14.36 -4.42
C ILE A 106 1.69 14.75 -5.88
N PRO A 107 2.87 15.34 -6.15
CA PRO A 107 3.21 15.78 -7.49
C PRO A 107 3.56 14.59 -8.41
N PRO A 108 3.41 14.74 -9.74
CA PRO A 108 3.77 13.69 -10.71
C PRO A 108 5.22 13.21 -10.56
N ALA A 109 6.13 14.10 -10.19
CA ALA A 109 7.55 13.77 -9.98
C ALA A 109 7.77 12.77 -8.84
N GLU A 110 6.95 12.82 -7.78
CA GLU A 110 7.02 11.88 -6.66
C GLU A 110 6.59 10.47 -7.12
N LEU A 111 5.53 10.39 -7.93
CA LEU A 111 5.09 9.12 -8.53
C LEU A 111 6.10 8.57 -9.54
N ALA A 112 6.70 9.44 -10.36
CA ALA A 112 7.75 9.06 -11.30
C ALA A 112 9.01 8.52 -10.60
N ALA A 113 9.37 9.10 -9.45
CA ALA A 113 10.47 8.59 -8.61
C ALA A 113 10.15 7.21 -8.01
N ALA A 114 8.88 6.95 -7.69
CA ALA A 114 8.41 5.67 -7.16
C ALA A 114 8.05 4.62 -8.25
N ARG A 115 8.30 4.89 -9.53
CA ARG A 115 7.81 4.04 -10.65
C ARG A 115 8.18 2.55 -10.56
N ILE A 116 9.39 2.25 -10.08
CA ILE A 116 9.88 0.86 -9.98
C ILE A 116 9.15 0.16 -8.83
N TRP A 117 9.05 0.84 -7.69
CA TRP A 117 8.27 0.36 -6.55
C TRP A 117 6.82 0.09 -6.92
N ILE A 118 6.15 1.06 -7.57
CA ILE A 118 4.77 0.91 -8.05
C ILE A 118 4.66 -0.30 -8.98
N GLY A 119 5.50 -0.39 -10.02
CA GLY A 119 5.45 -1.50 -10.98
C GLY A 119 5.75 -2.87 -10.36
N ASN A 120 6.52 -2.94 -9.28
CA ASN A 120 6.71 -4.18 -8.52
C ASN A 120 5.43 -4.58 -7.77
N TRP A 121 4.79 -3.64 -7.08
CA TRP A 121 3.55 -3.92 -6.36
C TRP A 121 2.36 -4.21 -7.25
N GLU A 122 2.27 -3.58 -8.42
CA GLU A 122 1.27 -3.93 -9.44
C GLU A 122 1.36 -5.41 -9.85
N ARG A 123 2.55 -6.01 -9.83
CA ARG A 123 2.76 -7.44 -10.09
C ARG A 123 2.48 -8.32 -8.85
N MET A 124 2.81 -7.83 -7.65
CA MET A 124 2.67 -8.60 -6.41
C MET A 124 1.23 -8.63 -5.88
N LEU A 125 0.49 -7.52 -5.95
CA LEU A 125 -0.87 -7.40 -5.39
C LEU A 125 -1.87 -8.42 -5.95
N PRO A 126 -1.91 -8.70 -7.27
CA PRO A 126 -2.78 -9.74 -7.81
C PRO A 126 -2.45 -11.13 -7.29
N VAL A 127 -1.16 -11.44 -7.07
CA VAL A 127 -0.69 -12.72 -6.53
C VAL A 127 -1.13 -12.88 -5.07
N ILE A 128 -0.95 -11.84 -4.25
CA ILE A 128 -1.44 -11.80 -2.86
C ILE A 128 -2.96 -12.05 -2.84
N THR A 129 -3.70 -11.29 -3.64
CA THR A 129 -5.17 -11.34 -3.64
C THR A 129 -5.69 -12.70 -4.06
N SER A 130 -5.09 -13.32 -5.07
CA SER A 130 -5.54 -14.61 -5.62
C SER A 130 -5.28 -15.78 -4.67
N CYS A 131 -4.17 -15.75 -3.93
CA CYS A 131 -3.76 -16.84 -3.04
C CYS A 131 -4.20 -16.63 -1.58
N ARG A 132 -4.72 -15.45 -1.19
CA ARG A 132 -5.12 -15.12 0.18
C ARG A 132 -5.98 -16.19 0.88
N PRO A 133 -7.00 -16.82 0.23
CA PRO A 133 -7.81 -17.84 0.88
C PRO A 133 -7.05 -19.13 1.22
N GLN A 134 -5.91 -19.38 0.57
CA GLN A 134 -5.13 -20.62 0.67
C GLN A 134 -3.96 -20.49 1.66
N MET A 135 -3.68 -19.29 2.16
CA MET A 135 -2.54 -19.00 3.03
C MET A 135 -2.88 -19.25 4.50
N ALA A 136 -2.52 -20.44 4.99
CA ALA A 136 -2.64 -20.77 6.41
C ALA A 136 -1.65 -19.93 7.27
N PRO A 137 -2.05 -19.44 8.46
CA PRO A 137 -1.15 -18.72 9.36
C PRO A 137 0.07 -19.52 9.83
N THR A 138 -0.03 -20.86 9.86
CA THR A 138 1.11 -21.75 10.13
C THR A 138 2.15 -21.68 9.01
N PHE A 139 1.71 -21.66 7.76
CA PHE A 139 2.59 -21.57 6.59
C PHE A 139 3.35 -20.24 6.55
N LEU A 140 2.65 -19.12 6.80
CA LEU A 140 3.28 -17.80 6.90
C LEU A 140 4.37 -17.77 8.00
N ARG A 141 4.10 -18.36 9.17
CA ARG A 141 5.08 -18.46 10.26
C ARG A 141 6.27 -19.32 9.90
N SER A 142 6.08 -20.42 9.15
CA SER A 142 7.18 -21.26 8.68
C SER A 142 8.12 -20.52 7.74
N ILE A 143 7.57 -19.76 6.78
CA ILE A 143 8.38 -18.92 5.88
C ILE A 143 9.13 -17.85 6.68
N LEU A 144 8.45 -17.15 7.58
CA LEU A 144 9.08 -16.11 8.40
C LEU A 144 10.21 -16.66 9.27
N LYS A 145 10.06 -17.86 9.83
CA LYS A 145 11.12 -18.54 10.61
C LYS A 145 12.30 -18.95 9.74
N PHE A 146 12.03 -19.37 8.50
CA PHE A 146 13.07 -19.77 7.55
C PHE A 146 13.91 -18.58 7.07
N VAL A 147 13.25 -17.47 6.74
CA VAL A 147 13.90 -16.21 6.33
C VAL A 147 14.44 -15.49 7.56
N SER A 148 15.44 -16.05 8.24
CA SER A 148 16.06 -15.44 9.43
C SER A 148 17.17 -14.42 9.09
N GLU A 149 17.71 -14.53 7.88
CA GLU A 149 18.73 -13.67 7.29
C GLU A 149 18.30 -13.25 5.88
N PRO A 150 18.95 -12.23 5.27
CA PRO A 150 18.61 -11.81 3.92
C PRO A 150 18.73 -12.97 2.92
N MET A 151 17.63 -13.31 2.25
CA MET A 151 17.54 -14.47 1.38
C MET A 151 16.83 -14.15 0.06
N GLN A 152 17.40 -14.66 -1.04
CA GLN A 152 16.81 -14.51 -2.37
C GLN A 152 15.51 -15.29 -2.50
N LEU A 153 14.58 -14.75 -3.29
CA LEU A 153 13.31 -15.38 -3.62
C LEU A 153 13.48 -16.82 -4.12
N SER A 154 14.44 -17.06 -5.02
CA SER A 154 14.75 -18.37 -5.57
C SER A 154 15.09 -19.41 -4.51
N ARG A 155 15.87 -19.03 -3.49
CA ARG A 155 16.29 -19.92 -2.41
C ARG A 155 15.11 -20.27 -1.49
N ILE A 156 14.22 -19.31 -1.25
CA ILE A 156 12.99 -19.58 -0.48
C ILE A 156 12.08 -20.52 -1.26
N GLU A 157 11.87 -20.29 -2.55
CA GLU A 157 11.06 -21.19 -3.40
C GLU A 157 11.61 -22.62 -3.44
N GLN A 158 12.94 -22.78 -3.49
CA GLN A 158 13.59 -24.09 -3.50
C GLN A 158 13.41 -24.86 -2.18
N GLU A 159 13.42 -24.19 -1.04
CA GLU A 159 13.16 -24.85 0.25
C GLU A 159 11.74 -25.39 0.32
N PHE A 160 10.78 -24.60 -0.16
CA PHE A 160 9.35 -24.94 -0.13
C PHE A 160 8.88 -25.63 -1.42
N VAL A 161 9.79 -26.27 -2.17
CA VAL A 161 9.56 -26.86 -3.50
C VAL A 161 8.46 -27.93 -3.54
N THR A 162 8.14 -28.55 -2.40
CA THR A 162 7.02 -29.51 -2.29
C THR A 162 5.64 -28.84 -2.35
N GLY A 163 5.59 -27.51 -2.21
CA GLY A 163 4.38 -26.70 -2.38
C GLY A 163 4.30 -26.04 -3.76
N ASP A 164 3.18 -25.37 -4.02
CA ASP A 164 3.02 -24.52 -5.21
C ASP A 164 3.94 -23.28 -5.10
N PRO A 165 4.90 -23.06 -6.02
CA PRO A 165 5.75 -21.88 -6.02
C PRO A 165 4.98 -20.55 -6.01
N THR A 166 3.78 -20.53 -6.60
CA THR A 166 2.90 -19.36 -6.61
C THR A 166 2.41 -19.03 -5.20
N LEU A 167 2.05 -20.05 -4.42
CA LEU A 167 1.62 -19.89 -3.03
C LEU A 167 2.78 -19.44 -2.13
N VAL A 168 4.00 -19.95 -2.38
CA VAL A 168 5.21 -19.50 -1.67
C VAL A 168 5.46 -18.01 -1.94
N ARG A 169 5.43 -17.58 -3.21
CA ARG A 169 5.55 -16.16 -3.58
C ARG A 169 4.49 -15.30 -2.92
N ALA A 170 3.22 -15.72 -3.01
CA ALA A 170 2.12 -14.99 -2.40
C ALA A 170 2.30 -14.81 -0.90
N ALA A 171 2.77 -15.85 -0.21
CA ALA A 171 3.04 -15.80 1.22
C ALA A 171 4.20 -14.84 1.56
N ILE A 172 5.29 -14.83 0.78
CA ILE A 172 6.40 -13.87 0.94
C ILE A 172 5.91 -12.44 0.71
N PHE A 173 5.16 -12.20 -0.38
CA PHE A 173 4.62 -10.87 -0.69
C PHE A 173 3.60 -10.41 0.35
N ASN A 174 2.80 -11.32 0.92
CA ASN A 174 1.90 -11.00 2.01
C ASN A 174 2.65 -10.66 3.31
N LEU A 175 3.75 -11.36 3.61
CA LEU A 175 4.61 -11.00 4.75
C LEU A 175 5.29 -9.64 4.54
N LEU A 176 5.68 -9.30 3.30
CA LEU A 176 6.16 -7.97 2.94
C LEU A 176 5.06 -6.91 3.12
N HIS A 177 3.86 -7.18 2.62
CA HIS A 177 2.68 -6.29 2.73
C HIS A 177 2.27 -6.03 4.18
N ALA A 178 2.39 -7.05 5.03
CA ALA A 178 2.14 -6.95 6.47
C ALA A 178 3.31 -6.31 7.26
N GLY A 179 4.42 -5.96 6.62
CA GLY A 179 5.60 -5.41 7.29
C GLY A 179 6.39 -6.39 8.14
N SER A 180 6.17 -7.71 7.98
CA SER A 180 6.98 -8.75 8.66
C SER A 180 8.32 -8.98 7.96
N LEU A 181 8.32 -8.81 6.63
CA LEU A 181 9.52 -8.84 5.79
C LEU A 181 9.73 -7.46 5.17
N GLN A 182 10.96 -7.20 4.74
CA GLN A 182 11.33 -6.04 3.94
C GLN A 182 12.24 -6.47 2.78
N ALA A 183 12.16 -5.73 1.68
CA ALA A 183 13.00 -5.92 0.50
C ALA A 183 13.37 -4.55 -0.09
N PRO A 184 14.37 -3.84 0.47
CA PRO A 184 14.70 -2.46 0.07
C PRO A 184 15.04 -2.31 -1.42
N GLN A 185 15.57 -3.36 -2.03
CA GLN A 185 15.90 -3.45 -3.45
C GLN A 185 14.72 -3.15 -4.37
N LEU A 186 13.49 -3.44 -3.94
CA LEU A 186 12.28 -3.24 -4.75
C LEU A 186 11.98 -1.76 -5.03
N HIS A 187 12.64 -0.82 -4.34
CA HIS A 187 12.55 0.60 -4.67
C HIS A 187 13.36 0.98 -5.92
N THR A 188 14.43 0.24 -6.21
CA THR A 188 15.40 0.59 -7.26
C THR A 188 15.52 -0.46 -8.36
N GLU A 189 15.11 -1.70 -8.09
CA GLU A 189 15.25 -2.84 -8.99
C GLU A 189 13.90 -3.52 -9.25
N GLN A 190 13.76 -4.12 -10.43
CA GLN A 190 12.58 -4.91 -10.75
C GLN A 190 12.57 -6.21 -9.94
N LEU A 191 11.38 -6.61 -9.47
CA LEU A 191 11.15 -7.90 -8.82
C LEU A 191 11.70 -9.03 -9.69
N SER A 192 12.58 -9.84 -9.11
CA SER A 192 13.19 -10.99 -9.78
C SER A 192 13.43 -12.12 -8.78
N PHE A 193 13.89 -13.26 -9.30
CA PHE A 193 14.33 -14.39 -8.49
C PHE A 193 15.51 -14.07 -7.55
N LEU A 194 16.25 -13.01 -7.85
CA LEU A 194 17.41 -12.56 -7.07
C LEU A 194 17.02 -11.53 -6.01
N THR A 195 15.76 -11.07 -5.97
CA THR A 195 15.30 -10.13 -4.95
C THR A 195 15.45 -10.75 -3.57
N CYS A 196 16.17 -10.05 -2.69
CA CYS A 196 16.40 -10.48 -1.32
C CYS A 196 15.30 -9.96 -0.39
N PHE A 197 14.77 -10.86 0.42
CA PHE A 197 13.84 -10.59 1.51
C PHE A 197 14.54 -10.83 2.83
N GLN A 198 14.26 -9.98 3.82
CA GLN A 198 14.82 -10.10 5.17
C GLN A 198 13.76 -9.73 6.21
N PRO A 199 13.85 -10.26 7.45
CA PRO A 199 12.99 -9.83 8.54
C PRO A 199 13.10 -8.34 8.81
N VAL A 200 11.97 -7.73 9.16
CA VAL A 200 12.00 -6.43 9.84
C VAL A 200 12.47 -6.70 11.27
N ARG A 201 13.70 -6.28 11.60
CA ARG A 201 14.19 -6.36 12.97
C ARG A 201 13.50 -5.26 13.78
N PRO A 202 12.97 -5.54 14.97
CA PRO A 202 12.55 -4.47 15.86
C PRO A 202 13.76 -3.57 16.12
N CYS A 203 13.58 -2.25 16.03
CA CYS A 203 14.58 -1.31 16.51
C CYS A 203 14.79 -1.61 17.99
N HIS A 204 15.88 -2.30 18.33
CA HIS A 204 16.32 -2.37 19.70
C HIS A 204 16.69 -0.95 20.10
N GLU A 205 15.90 -0.35 20.99
CA GLU A 205 16.31 0.81 21.77
C GLU A 205 17.73 0.56 22.27
N SER A 206 18.62 1.47 21.90
CA SER A 206 20.00 1.48 22.36
C SER A 206 19.96 1.68 23.87
N SER A 207 20.13 0.61 24.64
CA SER A 207 20.34 0.70 26.09
C SER A 207 21.63 1.49 26.33
N PRO A 208 21.60 2.66 26.99
CA PRO A 208 22.84 3.31 27.39
C PRO A 208 23.45 2.50 28.55
N ARG A 209 24.74 2.21 28.42
CA ARG A 209 25.59 1.71 29.50
C ARG A 209 25.93 2.82 30.48
#